data_AF-A0A8T4R8L2-F1
#
_entry.id   AF-A0A8T4R8L2-F1
#
_cell.length_a   1.000
_cell.length_b   1.000
_cell.length_c   1.000
_cell.angle_alpha   90.00
_cell.angle_beta   90.00
_cell.angle_gamma   90.00
#
_symmetry.space_group_name_H-M   'P 1'
#
loop_
_entity.id
_entity.type
_entity.pdbx_description
1 polymer ?
#
loop_
_entity_poly.entity_id
_entity_poly.type
_entity_poly.pdbx_seq_one_letter_code
_entity_poly.pdbx_strand_id
1 'polypeptide(L)'
;MPKKEKKDLEKIQTEEKEILENKIKKKQNKQVFWAVILMGSIIIILLAVPILTKLLGKFSYINLEFQKTKLGKITFYSAYIPLSDLTGNIIGSYPINFRNDPRKLEYIKVDVPDNQITFKRKDIIYLSLEPSDLPCEDDTIAVVGITNFLKDFGAMQVKGASVNESYAKEIKFPYVTCKTHPDNTVILIKNKNETKINKISANCYELSYKECEILQVTEKFQLAVLEGYMSYFEERESSFY
;
A
#
# COMPACT_ATOMS: atom_id res chain seq x y z
N MET A 1 -14.89 -90.44 -28.18
CA MET A 1 -14.23 -89.40 -27.37
C MET A 1 -15.28 -88.69 -26.54
N PRO A 2 -15.09 -88.60 -25.21
CA PRO A 2 -16.16 -88.40 -24.26
C PRO A 2 -16.65 -86.95 -24.27
N LYS A 3 -17.98 -86.75 -24.31
CA LYS A 3 -18.66 -85.44 -24.24
C LYS A 3 -18.30 -84.58 -23.01
N LYS A 4 -17.56 -85.15 -22.04
CA LYS A 4 -17.16 -84.49 -20.79
C LYS A 4 -15.96 -83.53 -20.99
N GLU A 5 -14.93 -83.96 -21.72
CA GLU A 5 -13.72 -83.15 -21.95
C GLU A 5 -13.98 -81.89 -22.78
N LYS A 6 -14.91 -81.94 -23.75
CA LYS A 6 -15.31 -80.73 -24.50
C LYS A 6 -15.98 -79.67 -23.63
N LYS A 7 -16.71 -80.09 -22.59
CA LYS A 7 -17.46 -79.19 -21.70
C LYS A 7 -16.54 -78.48 -20.72
N ASP A 8 -15.47 -79.14 -20.29
CA ASP A 8 -14.48 -78.57 -19.39
C ASP A 8 -13.55 -77.56 -20.11
N LEU A 9 -13.21 -77.81 -21.38
CA LEU A 9 -12.42 -76.86 -22.19
C LEU A 9 -13.17 -75.54 -22.49
N GLU A 10 -14.48 -75.63 -22.76
CA GLU A 10 -15.35 -74.45 -22.98
C GLU A 10 -15.49 -73.59 -21.73
N LYS A 11 -15.48 -74.22 -20.55
CA LYS A 11 -15.57 -73.55 -19.25
C LYS A 11 -14.29 -72.75 -18.94
N ILE A 12 -13.13 -73.33 -19.22
CA ILE A 12 -11.81 -72.69 -19.03
C ILE A 12 -11.66 -71.48 -19.97
N GLN A 13 -12.08 -71.57 -21.22
CA GLN A 13 -12.02 -70.43 -22.17
C GLN A 13 -12.96 -69.29 -21.79
N THR A 14 -14.11 -69.61 -21.19
CA THR A 14 -15.06 -68.61 -20.70
C THR A 14 -14.52 -67.88 -19.47
N GLU A 15 -13.95 -68.60 -18.50
CA GLU A 15 -13.31 -68.02 -17.31
C GLU A 15 -12.11 -67.13 -17.67
N GLU A 16 -11.26 -67.56 -18.60
CA GLU A 16 -10.08 -66.79 -19.00
C GLU A 16 -10.45 -65.48 -19.73
N LYS A 17 -11.51 -65.50 -20.54
CA LYS A 17 -12.10 -64.29 -21.13
C LYS A 17 -12.67 -63.35 -20.07
N GLU A 18 -13.39 -63.87 -19.08
CA GLU A 18 -13.96 -63.06 -17.99
C GLU A 18 -12.86 -62.38 -17.14
N ILE A 19 -11.78 -63.10 -16.86
CA ILE A 19 -10.61 -62.56 -16.12
C ILE A 19 -9.90 -61.48 -16.95
N LEU A 20 -9.75 -61.68 -18.26
CA LEU A 20 -9.14 -60.70 -19.16
C LEU A 20 -9.99 -59.43 -19.30
N GLU A 21 -11.31 -59.58 -19.48
CA GLU A 21 -12.25 -58.46 -19.53
C GLU A 21 -12.25 -57.68 -18.21
N ASN A 22 -12.23 -58.36 -17.06
CA ASN A 22 -12.14 -57.69 -15.76
C ASN A 22 -10.81 -56.97 -15.55
N LYS A 23 -9.68 -57.51 -16.04
CA LYS A 23 -8.38 -56.83 -16.03
C LYS A 23 -8.37 -55.59 -16.93
N ILE A 24 -9.00 -55.66 -18.10
CA ILE A 24 -9.12 -54.53 -19.04
C ILE A 24 -10.01 -53.44 -18.43
N LYS A 25 -11.19 -53.80 -17.88
CA LYS A 25 -12.09 -52.87 -17.19
C LYS A 25 -11.42 -52.18 -15.99
N LYS A 26 -10.62 -52.91 -15.19
CA LYS A 26 -9.84 -52.31 -14.09
C LYS A 26 -8.78 -51.31 -14.57
N LYS A 27 -8.07 -51.61 -15.67
CA LYS A 27 -7.08 -50.68 -16.24
C LYS A 27 -7.74 -49.44 -16.85
N GLN A 28 -8.86 -49.61 -17.54
CA GLN A 28 -9.65 -48.51 -18.11
C GLN A 28 -10.23 -47.59 -17.02
N ASN A 29 -10.83 -48.15 -15.95
CA ASN A 29 -11.32 -47.34 -14.84
C ASN A 29 -10.22 -46.55 -14.14
N LYS A 30 -9.01 -47.12 -14.00
CA LYS A 30 -7.86 -46.41 -13.43
C LYS A 30 -7.42 -45.24 -14.32
N GLN A 31 -7.43 -45.42 -15.64
CA GLN A 31 -7.09 -44.34 -16.58
C GLN A 31 -8.14 -43.23 -16.57
N VAL A 32 -9.44 -43.57 -16.60
CA VAL A 32 -10.53 -42.59 -16.51
C VAL A 32 -10.48 -41.81 -15.19
N PHE A 33 -10.21 -42.49 -14.07
CA PHE A 33 -10.07 -41.84 -12.77
C PHE A 33 -8.93 -40.81 -12.74
N TRP A 34 -7.75 -41.16 -13.29
CA TRP A 34 -6.63 -40.22 -13.40
C TRP A 34 -6.94 -39.05 -14.34
N ALA A 35 -7.65 -39.30 -15.44
CA ALA A 35 -8.09 -38.23 -16.34
C ALA A 35 -9.06 -37.26 -15.64
N VAL A 36 -9.99 -37.77 -14.82
CA VAL A 36 -10.90 -36.95 -14.02
C VAL A 36 -10.16 -36.13 -12.96
N ILE A 37 -9.18 -36.73 -12.26
CA ILE A 37 -8.33 -35.99 -11.31
C ILE A 37 -7.56 -34.87 -12.01
N LEU A 38 -6.96 -35.16 -13.16
CA LEU A 38 -6.19 -34.18 -13.91
C LEU A 38 -7.07 -33.02 -14.37
N MET A 39 -8.26 -33.30 -14.90
CA MET A 39 -9.23 -32.28 -15.30
C MET A 39 -9.70 -31.45 -14.09
N GLY A 40 -10.01 -32.09 -12.96
CA GLY A 40 -10.36 -31.42 -11.71
C GLY A 40 -9.24 -30.53 -11.19
N SER A 41 -7.98 -30.98 -11.28
CA SER A 41 -6.82 -30.21 -10.82
C SER A 41 -6.61 -28.91 -11.61
N ILE A 42 -6.85 -28.94 -12.92
CA ILE A 42 -6.75 -27.75 -13.78
C ILE A 42 -7.80 -26.72 -13.36
N ILE A 43 -9.03 -27.16 -13.11
CA ILE A 43 -10.11 -26.29 -12.62
C ILE A 43 -9.74 -25.67 -11.27
N ILE A 44 -9.22 -26.47 -10.33
CA ILE A 44 -8.78 -25.99 -9.02
C ILE A 44 -7.67 -24.95 -9.16
N ILE A 45 -6.67 -25.17 -10.02
CA ILE A 45 -5.57 -24.21 -10.24
C ILE A 45 -6.12 -22.89 -10.79
N LEU A 46 -7.01 -22.93 -11.78
CA LEU A 46 -7.62 -21.72 -12.37
C LEU A 46 -8.41 -20.92 -11.33
N LEU A 47 -9.06 -21.59 -10.37
CA LEU A 47 -9.79 -20.94 -9.28
C LEU A 47 -8.88 -20.45 -8.15
N ALA A 48 -7.79 -21.18 -7.85
CA ALA A 48 -6.90 -20.86 -6.74
C ALA A 48 -6.01 -19.63 -7.02
N VAL A 49 -5.52 -19.46 -8.25
CA VAL A 49 -4.65 -18.33 -8.64
C VAL A 49 -5.24 -16.94 -8.32
N PRO A 50 -6.49 -16.60 -8.71
CA PRO A 50 -7.05 -15.28 -8.40
C PRO A 50 -7.28 -15.07 -6.90
N ILE A 51 -7.55 -16.14 -6.14
CA ILE A 51 -7.73 -16.07 -4.68
C ILE A 51 -6.40 -15.78 -3.99
N LEU A 52 -5.35 -16.54 -4.34
CA LEU A 52 -4.01 -16.38 -3.77
C LEU A 52 -3.41 -14.99 -4.08
N THR A 53 -3.58 -14.50 -5.30
CA THR A 53 -3.09 -13.17 -5.71
C THR A 53 -3.80 -12.03 -4.99
N LYS A 54 -5.11 -12.14 -4.73
CA LYS A 54 -5.84 -11.17 -3.90
C LYS A 54 -5.34 -11.17 -2.45
N LEU A 55 -5.03 -12.34 -1.89
CA LEU A 55 -4.57 -12.46 -0.51
C LEU A 55 -3.16 -11.89 -0.33
N LEU A 56 -2.24 -12.18 -1.25
CA LEU A 56 -0.84 -11.72 -1.21
C LEU A 56 -0.69 -10.21 -1.47
N GLY A 57 -1.70 -9.57 -2.03
CA GLY A 57 -1.70 -8.14 -2.31
C GLY A 57 -2.00 -7.26 -1.10
N LYS A 58 -2.51 -7.81 0.00
CA LYS A 58 -2.95 -7.04 1.16
C LYS A 58 -1.99 -7.14 2.34
N PHE A 59 -1.86 -6.07 3.11
CA PHE A 59 -1.13 -6.07 4.39
C PHE A 59 -1.64 -4.95 5.30
N SER A 60 -1.49 -5.11 6.61
CA SER A 60 -1.83 -4.06 7.57
C SER A 60 -0.60 -3.24 7.95
N TYR A 61 -0.76 -1.93 8.08
CA TYR A 61 0.24 -1.00 8.59
C TYR A 61 -0.50 0.17 9.24
N ILE A 62 -0.08 0.62 10.44
CA ILE A 62 -0.77 1.66 11.24
C ILE A 62 -2.30 1.47 11.36
N ASN A 63 -2.74 0.22 11.55
CA ASN A 63 -4.15 -0.19 11.58
C ASN A 63 -4.97 0.13 10.33
N LEU A 64 -4.30 0.34 9.20
CA LEU A 64 -4.92 0.46 7.89
C LEU A 64 -4.60 -0.79 7.06
N GLU A 65 -5.63 -1.33 6.39
CA GLU A 65 -5.45 -2.43 5.44
C GLU A 65 -5.04 -1.84 4.08
N PHE A 66 -3.77 -2.00 3.73
CA PHE A 66 -3.22 -1.58 2.45
C PHE A 66 -3.40 -2.66 1.39
N GLN A 67 -3.75 -2.23 0.19
CA GLN A 67 -3.79 -3.06 -1.02
C GLN A 67 -2.72 -2.62 -1.99
N LYS A 68 -1.85 -3.56 -2.35
CA LYS A 68 -0.83 -3.41 -3.38
C LYS A 68 -1.44 -3.64 -4.76
N THR A 69 -1.40 -2.61 -5.60
CA THR A 69 -1.91 -2.64 -6.97
C THR A 69 -0.80 -2.28 -7.94
N LYS A 70 -0.69 -2.98 -9.08
CA LYS A 70 0.27 -2.64 -10.14
C LYS A 70 -0.47 -2.04 -11.33
N LEU A 71 -0.05 -0.86 -11.77
CA LEU A 71 -0.53 -0.20 -12.99
C LEU A 71 0.66 0.03 -13.92
N GLY A 72 0.79 -0.83 -14.94
CA GLY A 72 1.96 -0.85 -15.81
C GLY A 72 3.23 -1.18 -15.02
N LYS A 73 4.20 -0.25 -15.02
CA LYS A 73 5.46 -0.37 -14.26
C LYS A 73 5.38 0.20 -12.84
N ILE A 74 4.32 0.94 -12.51
CA ILE A 74 4.18 1.62 -11.23
C ILE A 74 3.41 0.72 -10.26
N THR A 75 3.90 0.64 -9.03
CA THR A 75 3.21 -0.05 -7.93
C THR A 75 2.60 1.01 -7.01
N PHE A 76 1.34 0.83 -6.66
CA PHE A 76 0.61 1.64 -5.71
C PHE A 76 0.29 0.84 -4.46
N TYR A 77 0.26 1.53 -3.33
CA TYR A 77 -0.09 1.04 -2.02
C TYR A 77 -1.26 1.88 -1.53
N SER A 78 -2.46 1.34 -1.67
CA SER A 78 -3.70 2.07 -1.46
C SER A 78 -4.37 1.65 -0.15
N ALA A 79 -4.90 2.59 0.61
CA ALA A 79 -5.71 2.30 1.80
C ALA A 79 -6.88 3.28 1.89
N TYR A 80 -7.86 2.93 2.71
CA TYR A 80 -8.98 3.81 3.06
C TYR A 80 -8.85 4.22 4.52
N ILE A 81 -8.70 5.52 4.76
CA ILE A 81 -8.61 6.09 6.10
C ILE A 81 -10.03 6.43 6.56
N PRO A 82 -10.50 5.94 7.72
CA PRO A 82 -11.82 6.31 8.23
C PRO A 82 -11.84 7.80 8.57
N LEU A 83 -12.89 8.53 8.20
CA LEU A 83 -13.10 9.92 8.58
C LEU A 83 -14.11 9.97 9.71
N SER A 84 -13.79 10.66 10.80
CA SER A 84 -14.68 10.85 11.94
C SER A 84 -15.19 12.28 12.07
N ASP A 85 -16.42 12.44 12.55
CA ASP A 85 -16.91 13.73 13.02
C ASP A 85 -16.32 14.11 14.40
N LEU A 86 -16.73 15.27 14.94
CA LEU A 86 -16.29 15.74 16.26
C LEU A 86 -16.76 14.85 17.41
N THR A 87 -17.81 14.05 17.20
CA THR A 87 -18.32 13.08 18.17
C THR A 87 -17.59 11.74 18.07
N GLY A 88 -16.78 11.55 17.01
CA GLY A 88 -16.01 10.35 16.72
C GLY A 88 -16.77 9.30 15.91
N ASN A 89 -17.96 9.61 15.39
CA ASN A 89 -18.66 8.71 14.50
C ASN A 89 -17.99 8.70 13.13
N ILE A 90 -17.85 7.51 12.55
CA ILE A 90 -17.31 7.37 11.19
C ILE A 90 -18.33 7.93 10.20
N ILE A 91 -17.98 9.02 9.53
CA ILE A 91 -18.83 9.72 8.55
C ILE A 91 -18.43 9.40 7.10
N GLY A 92 -17.30 8.72 6.89
CA GLY A 92 -16.83 8.36 5.56
C GLY A 92 -15.46 7.74 5.57
N SER A 93 -14.84 7.67 4.39
CA SER A 93 -13.46 7.24 4.23
C SER A 93 -12.74 8.09 3.18
N TYR A 94 -11.45 8.30 3.39
CA TYR A 94 -10.58 9.00 2.46
C TYR A 94 -9.59 8.01 1.81
N PRO A 95 -9.58 7.86 0.48
CA PRO A 95 -8.63 6.99 -0.19
C PRO A 95 -7.24 7.65 -0.21
N ILE A 96 -6.22 6.91 0.23
CA ILE A 96 -4.83 7.30 0.08
C ILE A 96 -4.11 6.34 -0.84
N ASN A 97 -3.15 6.85 -1.61
CA ASN A 97 -2.35 6.08 -2.55
C ASN A 97 -0.89 6.49 -2.43
N PHE A 98 -0.04 5.58 -1.97
CA PHE A 98 1.41 5.74 -1.96
C PHE A 98 2.05 5.03 -3.13
N ARG A 99 3.20 5.52 -3.60
CA ARG A 99 4.06 4.87 -4.58
C ARG A 99 5.13 4.02 -3.91
N ASN A 100 5.52 4.35 -2.68
CA ASN A 100 6.44 3.54 -1.89
C ASN A 100 5.68 2.64 -0.92
N ASP A 101 6.29 1.48 -0.60
CA ASP A 101 5.75 0.56 0.40
C ASP A 101 5.86 1.22 1.79
N PRO A 102 4.75 1.48 2.51
CA PRO A 102 4.79 2.18 3.80
C PRO A 102 5.76 1.56 4.81
N ARG A 103 5.86 0.23 4.83
CA ARG A 103 6.75 -0.54 5.73
C ARG A 103 8.23 -0.34 5.41
N LYS A 104 8.55 0.03 4.17
CA LYS A 104 9.94 0.27 3.74
C LYS A 104 10.39 1.71 4.00
N LEU A 105 9.51 2.58 4.49
CA LEU A 105 9.85 3.97 4.83
C LEU A 105 10.25 4.15 6.30
N GLU A 106 10.32 3.08 7.08
CA GLU A 106 10.71 3.09 8.51
C GLU A 106 12.15 3.57 8.75
N TYR A 107 13.04 3.48 7.75
CA TYR A 107 14.40 4.00 7.86
C TYR A 107 14.46 5.53 7.95
N ILE A 108 13.43 6.24 7.48
CA ILE A 108 13.35 7.70 7.52
C ILE A 108 12.93 8.09 8.93
N LYS A 109 13.88 8.65 9.68
CA LYS A 109 13.65 9.10 11.06
C LYS A 109 12.68 10.28 11.09
N VAL A 110 11.76 10.23 12.04
CA VAL A 110 10.80 11.30 12.36
C VAL A 110 11.11 11.79 13.75
N ASP A 111 11.81 12.93 13.84
CA ASP A 111 12.19 13.58 15.09
C ASP A 111 11.20 14.70 15.39
N VAL A 112 10.06 14.31 15.95
CA VAL A 112 8.99 15.23 16.39
C VAL A 112 8.58 14.86 17.83
N PRO A 113 8.28 15.84 18.69
CA PRO A 113 7.76 15.57 20.03
C PRO A 113 6.52 14.67 19.99
N ASP A 114 6.47 13.71 20.91
CA ASP A 114 5.38 12.73 21.05
C ASP A 114 5.10 11.89 19.79
N ASN A 115 6.02 11.88 18.82
CA ASN A 115 5.83 11.26 17.50
C ASN A 115 4.58 11.76 16.75
N GLN A 116 4.08 12.95 17.09
CA GLN A 116 2.87 13.52 16.49
C GLN A 116 3.14 14.80 15.73
N ILE A 117 2.61 14.87 14.51
CA ILE A 117 2.63 16.08 13.69
C ILE A 117 1.34 16.86 13.96
N THR A 118 1.49 18.07 14.46
CA THR A 118 0.40 18.98 14.81
C THR A 118 0.32 20.16 13.85
N PHE A 119 -0.89 20.57 13.49
CA PHE A 119 -1.15 21.69 12.58
C PHE A 119 -2.03 22.75 13.23
N LYS A 120 -1.86 24.02 12.84
CA LYS A 120 -2.81 25.08 13.18
C LYS A 120 -3.97 25.12 12.19
N ARG A 121 -5.13 24.58 12.61
CA ARG A 121 -6.31 24.32 11.76
C ARG A 121 -6.89 25.52 10.99
N LYS A 122 -6.68 26.76 11.46
CA LYS A 122 -7.25 27.97 10.83
C LYS A 122 -6.25 28.76 9.99
N ASP A 123 -5.00 28.35 9.99
CA ASP A 123 -3.93 29.08 9.31
C ASP A 123 -3.59 28.46 7.96
N ILE A 124 -3.07 29.29 7.08
CA ILE A 124 -2.47 28.82 5.83
C ILE A 124 -1.24 27.99 6.19
N ILE A 125 -1.16 26.80 5.60
CA ILE A 125 0.04 25.96 5.60
C ILE A 125 0.88 26.35 4.39
N TYR A 126 2.14 26.69 4.64
CA TYR A 126 3.10 26.97 3.59
C TYR A 126 3.96 25.73 3.33
N LEU A 127 3.95 25.28 2.09
CA LEU A 127 4.85 24.26 1.60
C LEU A 127 6.00 24.96 0.88
N SER A 128 7.12 25.16 1.59
CA SER A 128 8.26 25.90 1.08
C SER A 128 9.32 24.96 0.52
N LEU A 129 9.59 25.08 -0.78
CA LEU A 129 10.57 24.26 -1.49
C LEU A 129 11.91 24.99 -1.60
N GLU A 130 12.99 24.25 -1.43
CA GLU A 130 14.33 24.68 -1.82
C GLU A 130 14.57 24.30 -3.28
N PRO A 131 14.90 25.28 -4.16
CA PRO A 131 15.28 24.94 -5.52
C PRO A 131 16.54 24.05 -5.47
N SER A 132 16.43 22.85 -6.03
CA SER A 132 17.54 21.91 -6.15
C SER A 132 18.29 22.18 -7.46
N ASP A 133 19.62 22.14 -7.43
CA ASP A 133 20.45 22.25 -8.63
C ASP A 133 20.25 21.07 -9.59
N LEU A 134 19.87 19.91 -9.04
CA LEU A 134 19.53 18.70 -9.79
C LEU A 134 18.02 18.42 -9.62
N PRO A 135 17.20 18.55 -10.69
CA PRO A 135 15.78 18.24 -10.62
C PRO A 135 15.58 16.73 -10.50
N CYS A 136 14.65 16.31 -9.65
CA CYS A 136 14.28 14.90 -9.48
C CYS A 136 12.97 14.60 -10.20
N GLU A 137 12.87 13.41 -10.81
CA GLU A 137 11.68 13.02 -11.60
C GLU A 137 10.39 13.08 -10.77
N ASP A 138 10.47 12.74 -9.48
CA ASP A 138 9.33 12.68 -8.58
C ASP A 138 9.02 14.00 -7.84
N ASP A 139 9.74 15.11 -8.09
CA ASP A 139 9.57 16.38 -7.36
C ASP A 139 8.12 16.89 -7.41
N THR A 140 7.56 16.94 -8.62
CA THR A 140 6.18 17.43 -8.83
C THR A 140 5.17 16.52 -8.13
N ILE A 141 5.43 15.21 -8.14
CA ILE A 141 4.51 14.19 -7.63
C ILE A 141 4.49 14.22 -6.11
N ALA A 142 5.67 14.36 -5.49
CA ALA A 142 5.83 14.55 -4.06
C ALA A 142 5.08 15.79 -3.56
N VAL A 143 5.30 16.93 -4.22
CA VAL A 143 4.71 18.23 -3.85
C VAL A 143 3.19 18.23 -4.04
N VAL A 144 2.68 17.72 -5.16
CA VAL A 144 1.23 17.62 -5.41
C VAL A 144 0.60 16.61 -4.43
N GLY A 145 1.24 15.48 -4.18
CA GLY A 145 0.76 14.46 -3.26
C GLY A 145 0.57 14.99 -1.85
N ILE A 146 1.59 15.63 -1.27
CA ILE A 146 1.47 16.21 0.08
C ILE A 146 0.48 17.38 0.11
N THR A 147 0.41 18.20 -0.95
CA THR A 147 -0.56 19.30 -1.04
C THR A 147 -1.99 18.79 -1.03
N ASN A 148 -2.31 17.78 -1.85
CA ASN A 148 -3.65 17.21 -1.93
C ASN A 148 -4.02 16.50 -0.64
N PHE A 149 -3.09 15.75 -0.03
CA PHE A 149 -3.33 15.14 1.28
C PHE A 149 -3.70 16.19 2.33
N LEU A 150 -2.92 17.26 2.48
CA LEU A 150 -3.20 18.31 3.46
C LEU A 150 -4.51 19.07 3.17
N LYS A 151 -4.84 19.28 1.89
CA LYS A 151 -6.10 19.93 1.50
C LYS A 151 -7.32 19.05 1.72
N ASP A 152 -7.29 17.82 1.21
CA ASP A 152 -8.47 16.97 1.15
C ASP A 152 -8.69 16.24 2.47
N PHE A 153 -7.64 15.64 3.03
CA PHE A 153 -7.72 14.94 4.31
C PHE A 153 -7.66 15.92 5.48
N GLY A 154 -6.72 16.87 5.45
CA GLY A 154 -6.56 17.84 6.53
C GLY A 154 -7.63 18.95 6.56
N ALA A 155 -8.37 19.14 5.46
CA ALA A 155 -9.24 20.31 5.24
C ALA A 155 -8.49 21.65 5.43
N MET A 156 -7.21 21.70 5.06
CA MET A 156 -6.31 22.84 5.30
C MET A 156 -6.12 23.69 4.04
N GLN A 157 -5.86 24.98 4.22
CA GLN A 157 -5.45 25.86 3.12
C GLN A 157 -3.94 25.74 2.91
N VAL A 158 -3.52 25.18 1.78
CA VAL A 158 -2.10 25.00 1.45
C VAL A 158 -1.68 25.97 0.35
N LYS A 159 -0.56 26.68 0.56
CA LYS A 159 0.09 27.53 -0.44
C LYS A 159 1.54 27.10 -0.65
N GLY A 160 1.98 27.05 -1.91
CA GLY A 160 3.38 26.86 -2.26
C GLY A 160 4.20 28.10 -1.97
N ALA A 161 5.45 27.92 -1.57
CA ALA A 161 6.42 28.98 -1.31
C ALA A 161 7.84 28.51 -1.61
N SER A 162 8.80 29.43 -1.54
CA SER A 162 10.23 29.14 -1.67
C SER A 162 10.98 29.50 -0.39
N VAL A 163 11.98 28.70 -0.02
CA VAL A 163 12.92 29.02 1.07
C VAL A 163 14.10 29.89 0.62
N ASN A 164 14.24 30.16 -0.69
CA ASN A 164 15.25 31.03 -1.27
C ASN A 164 14.60 32.35 -1.72
N GLU A 165 14.99 33.47 -1.10
CA GLU A 165 14.38 34.79 -1.33
C GLU A 165 14.64 35.30 -2.75
N SER A 166 15.87 35.17 -3.25
CA SER A 166 16.24 35.63 -4.60
C SER A 166 15.45 34.88 -5.67
N TYR A 167 15.37 33.55 -5.55
CA TYR A 167 14.59 32.70 -6.45
C TYR A 167 13.09 33.01 -6.36
N ALA A 168 12.55 33.16 -5.15
CA ALA A 168 11.15 33.52 -4.92
C ALA A 168 10.78 34.82 -5.65
N LYS A 169 11.65 35.83 -5.56
CA LYS A 169 11.46 37.13 -6.22
C LYS A 169 11.47 37.02 -7.75
N GLU A 170 12.37 36.21 -8.30
CA GLU A 170 12.49 35.98 -9.75
C GLU A 170 11.22 35.38 -10.34
N ILE A 171 10.70 34.31 -9.72
CA ILE A 171 9.50 33.62 -10.22
C ILE A 171 8.19 34.18 -9.64
N LYS A 172 8.25 35.27 -8.87
CA LYS A 172 7.12 35.89 -8.15
C LYS A 172 6.38 34.91 -7.22
N PHE A 173 7.12 33.99 -6.61
CA PHE A 173 6.63 33.14 -5.52
C PHE A 173 6.79 33.84 -4.17
N PRO A 174 5.98 33.47 -3.16
CA PRO A 174 6.18 33.96 -1.81
C PRO A 174 7.46 33.34 -1.21
N TYR A 175 8.28 34.18 -0.59
CA TYR A 175 9.41 33.76 0.24
C TYR A 175 8.88 33.45 1.65
N VAL A 176 8.91 32.17 2.02
CA VAL A 176 8.40 31.73 3.32
C VAL A 176 9.37 30.76 3.98
N THR A 177 9.86 31.16 5.13
CA THR A 177 10.60 30.34 6.08
C THR A 177 9.92 30.37 7.44
N CYS A 178 10.33 29.47 8.33
CA CYS A 178 9.83 29.43 9.70
C CYS A 178 10.16 30.68 10.53
N LYS A 179 11.12 31.50 10.08
CA LYS A 179 11.44 32.80 10.70
C LYS A 179 10.51 33.90 10.21
N THR A 180 10.16 33.89 8.93
CA THR A 180 9.30 34.91 8.32
C THR A 180 7.82 34.72 8.65
N HIS A 181 7.38 33.49 8.90
CA HIS A 181 6.00 33.13 9.18
C HIS A 181 5.92 32.19 10.40
N PRO A 182 6.36 32.64 11.60
CA PRO A 182 6.45 31.79 12.80
C PRO A 182 5.07 31.34 13.31
N ASP A 183 4.03 32.12 13.00
CA ASP A 183 2.66 31.86 13.42
C ASP A 183 1.95 30.84 12.53
N ASN A 184 2.40 30.65 11.28
CA ASN A 184 1.82 29.67 10.37
C ASN A 184 2.47 28.29 10.53
N THR A 185 1.79 27.25 10.03
CA THR A 185 2.49 25.98 9.82
C THR A 185 3.32 26.06 8.55
N VAL A 186 4.62 25.82 8.67
CA VAL A 186 5.57 25.86 7.55
C VAL A 186 6.24 24.50 7.42
N ILE A 187 6.13 23.91 6.24
CA ILE A 187 6.78 22.65 5.87
C ILE A 187 7.89 23.00 4.89
N LEU A 188 9.13 22.93 5.35
CA LEU A 188 10.33 23.15 4.54
C LEU A 188 10.72 21.83 3.88
N ILE A 189 10.85 21.79 2.56
CA ILE A 189 11.38 20.64 1.84
C ILE A 189 12.74 21.03 1.26
N LYS A 190 13.80 20.34 1.69
CA LYS A 190 15.20 20.70 1.39
C LYS A 190 16.04 19.52 0.96
N ASN A 191 16.93 19.76 0.00
CA ASN A 191 17.93 18.79 -0.41
C ASN A 191 19.12 18.86 0.55
N LYS A 192 19.39 17.76 1.27
CA LYS A 192 20.47 17.66 2.25
C LYS A 192 21.14 16.28 2.17
N ASN A 193 22.20 16.10 2.97
CA ASN A 193 22.97 14.85 3.02
C ASN A 193 22.19 13.67 3.64
N GLU A 194 21.06 13.91 4.29
CA GLU A 194 20.28 12.89 5.00
C GLU A 194 18.79 13.04 4.73
N THR A 195 18.10 11.90 4.59
CA THR A 195 16.64 11.82 4.48
C THR A 195 16.02 11.66 5.86
N LYS A 196 15.31 12.69 6.34
CA LYS A 196 14.68 12.72 7.67
C LYS A 196 13.62 13.81 7.79
N ILE A 197 12.78 13.69 8.80
CA ILE A 197 11.74 14.65 9.16
C ILE A 197 12.03 15.18 10.55
N ASN A 198 12.18 16.49 10.69
CA ASN A 198 12.46 17.13 11.97
C ASN A 198 11.43 18.23 12.27
N LYS A 199 11.05 18.39 13.54
CA LYS A 199 10.34 19.59 14.01
C LYS A 199 11.36 20.65 14.47
N ILE A 200 11.48 21.75 13.72
CA ILE A 200 12.40 22.85 14.06
C ILE A 200 11.80 23.77 15.13
N SER A 201 10.48 23.99 15.07
CA SER A 201 9.73 24.79 16.04
C SER A 201 8.29 24.31 16.11
N ALA A 202 7.48 24.88 17.01
CA ALA A 202 6.10 24.43 17.28
C ALA A 202 5.25 24.20 16.02
N ASN A 203 5.40 25.03 14.99
CA ASN A 203 4.66 24.96 13.72
C ASN A 203 5.58 24.83 12.50
N CYS A 204 6.83 24.40 12.68
CA CYS A 204 7.80 24.31 11.59
C CYS A 204 8.35 22.89 11.48
N TYR A 205 8.17 22.29 10.31
CA TYR A 205 8.69 20.97 9.99
C TYR A 205 9.69 21.08 8.84
N GLU A 206 10.77 20.32 8.92
CA GLU A 206 11.76 20.21 7.86
C GLU A 206 11.84 18.77 7.37
N LEU A 207 11.52 18.59 6.10
CA LEU A 207 11.65 17.35 5.35
C LEU A 207 12.94 17.47 4.55
N SER A 208 13.99 16.86 5.07
CA SER A 208 15.26 16.75 4.38
C SER A 208 15.25 15.49 3.54
N TYR A 209 15.71 15.55 2.29
CA TYR A 209 15.91 14.38 1.44
C TYR A 209 17.30 14.42 0.81
N LYS A 210 17.88 13.23 0.59
CA LYS A 210 19.10 13.03 -0.19
C LYS A 210 18.76 12.28 -1.48
N GLU A 211 19.61 12.36 -2.50
CA GLU A 211 19.58 11.47 -3.68
C GLU A 211 18.19 11.28 -4.32
N CYS A 212 17.42 12.37 -4.45
CA CYS A 212 16.05 12.34 -5.00
C CYS A 212 15.01 11.54 -4.20
N GLU A 213 15.24 11.30 -2.90
CA GLU A 213 14.27 10.66 -2.00
C GLU A 213 13.11 11.58 -1.54
N ILE A 214 12.79 12.62 -2.32
CA ILE A 214 11.75 13.61 -1.97
C ILE A 214 10.35 12.98 -1.84
N LEU A 215 10.04 12.00 -2.69
CA LEU A 215 8.76 11.29 -2.66
C LEU A 215 8.67 10.42 -1.40
N GLN A 216 9.75 9.73 -1.06
CA GLN A 216 9.84 8.87 0.11
C GLN A 216 9.66 9.68 1.39
N VAL A 217 10.34 10.84 1.53
CA VAL A 217 10.20 11.69 2.73
C VAL A 217 8.82 12.34 2.84
N THR A 218 8.23 12.75 1.72
CA THR A 218 6.88 13.36 1.74
C THR A 218 5.79 12.33 2.03
N GLU A 219 5.90 11.11 1.48
CA GLU A 219 5.00 10.00 1.81
C GLU A 219 5.17 9.55 3.27
N LYS A 220 6.41 9.49 3.80
CA LYS A 220 6.66 9.21 5.22
C LYS A 220 6.05 10.30 6.12
N PHE A 221 6.10 11.56 5.71
CA PHE A 221 5.46 12.65 6.43
C PHE A 221 3.93 12.46 6.50
N GLN A 222 3.29 12.10 5.39
CA GLN A 222 1.86 11.76 5.37
C GLN A 222 1.56 10.58 6.30
N LEU A 223 2.38 9.51 6.26
CA LEU A 223 2.22 8.36 7.15
C LEU A 223 2.35 8.74 8.63
N ALA A 224 3.28 9.62 8.99
CA ALA A 224 3.42 10.09 10.37
C ALA A 224 2.22 10.92 10.84
N VAL A 225 1.61 11.73 9.95
CA VAL A 225 0.33 12.41 10.24
C VAL A 225 -0.78 11.39 10.48
N LEU A 226 -0.84 10.34 9.65
CA LEU A 226 -1.86 9.30 9.77
C LEU A 226 -1.67 8.43 11.00
N GLU A 227 -0.44 8.12 11.38
CA GLU A 227 -0.13 7.36 12.59
C GLU A 227 -0.65 8.09 13.84
N GLY A 228 -0.39 9.40 13.93
CA GLY A 228 -0.99 10.25 14.97
C GLY A 228 -2.52 10.25 14.93
N TYR A 229 -3.11 10.32 13.73
CA TYR A 229 -4.57 10.27 13.58
C TYR A 229 -5.17 8.91 13.99
N MET A 230 -4.55 7.79 13.62
CA MET A 230 -5.05 6.45 13.89
C MET A 230 -4.93 6.07 15.37
N SER A 231 -3.88 6.54 16.07
CA SER A 231 -3.72 6.31 17.51
C SER A 231 -4.93 6.81 18.34
N TYR A 232 -5.57 7.90 17.90
CA TYR A 232 -6.78 8.43 18.53
C TYR A 232 -7.97 7.44 18.49
N PHE A 233 -8.05 6.60 17.45
CA PHE A 233 -9.12 5.61 17.34
C PHE A 233 -8.87 4.40 18.25
N GLU A 234 -7.62 3.98 18.40
CA GLU A 234 -7.25 2.85 19.27
C GLU A 234 -7.51 3.16 20.76
N GLU A 235 -7.16 4.37 21.20
CA GLU A 235 -7.41 4.82 22.57
C GLU A 235 -8.92 4.83 22.91
N ARG A 236 -9.77 5.15 21.93
CA ARG A 236 -11.22 5.07 22.14
C ARG A 236 -11.73 3.65 22.20
N GLU A 237 -11.36 2.78 21.26
CA GLU A 237 -11.82 1.38 21.28
C GLU A 237 -11.45 0.69 22.59
N SER A 238 -10.24 0.93 23.10
CA SER A 238 -9.79 0.39 24.39
C SER A 238 -10.53 0.96 25.61
N SER A 239 -11.08 2.18 25.54
CA SER A 239 -11.87 2.78 26.63
C SER A 239 -13.30 2.23 26.75
N PHE A 240 -13.78 1.48 25.75
CA PHE A 240 -15.11 0.85 25.75
C PHE A 240 -15.10 -0.61 26.23
N TYR A 241 -13.91 -1.18 26.50
CA TYR A 241 -13.73 -2.53 27.06
C TYR A 241 -13.20 -2.45 28.50
#